data_AF-A0A100WAT5-F1
#
_entry.id   AF-A0A100WAT5-F1
#
_cell.length_a   1.000
_cell.length_b   1.000
_cell.length_c   1.000
_cell.angle_alpha   90.00
_cell.angle_beta   90.00
_cell.angle_gamma   90.00
#
_symmetry.space_group_name_H-M   'P 1'
#
loop_
_entity.id
_entity.type
_entity.pdbx_description
1 polymer ?
#
loop_
_entity_poly.entity_id
_entity_poly.type
_entity_poly.pdbx_seq_one_letter_code
_entity_poly.pdbx_strand_id
1 'polypeptide(L)'
;MEPGAFTWHAVGVPAHSAAESYSGDIKSVLYTEEQIQTRTAELAASIAEHYRDLVAGEDDLLLVTVLKGAVMFVTDLARAIPLPTQLEFMAVSSYGSSTSSSGVVRILKDLDRDINDRHVLIVEDIVDSGLTLSWLLRNLATRRPRSLQVCALLRKPEAVRADVDISFIGFDIPNEFVVGYGLDYAERYRDLPFIGTLEPKVYEHP
;
A
#
# COMPACT_ATOMS: atom_id res chain seq x y z
N MET A 1 -29.12 13.87 3.25
CA MET A 1 -28.36 13.02 4.19
C MET A 1 -26.93 13.50 4.13
N GLU A 2 -26.44 14.13 5.18
CA GLU A 2 -25.03 14.53 5.27
C GLU A 2 -24.14 13.28 5.45
N PRO A 3 -22.91 13.26 4.90
CA PRO A 3 -21.97 12.20 5.18
C PRO A 3 -21.51 12.31 6.63
N GLY A 4 -21.67 11.23 7.40
CA GLY A 4 -21.24 11.16 8.80
C GLY A 4 -19.75 11.43 8.91
N ALA A 5 -19.40 12.47 9.68
CA ALA A 5 -18.02 12.78 10.03
C ALA A 5 -17.45 11.62 10.88
N PHE A 6 -16.61 10.79 10.26
CA PHE A 6 -15.81 9.81 10.99
C PHE A 6 -14.85 10.56 11.92
N THR A 7 -15.07 10.41 13.22
CA THR A 7 -14.21 11.00 14.25
C THR A 7 -13.04 10.05 14.49
N TRP A 8 -11.85 10.46 14.06
CA TRP A 8 -10.62 9.69 14.24
C TRP A 8 -10.24 9.67 15.73
N HIS A 9 -10.13 8.47 16.32
CA HIS A 9 -9.68 8.30 17.70
C HIS A 9 -8.34 7.58 17.72
N ALA A 10 -7.26 8.34 17.86
CA ALA A 10 -5.93 7.82 18.13
C ALA A 10 -5.91 7.01 19.44
N VAL A 11 -5.26 5.85 19.42
CA VAL A 11 -5.06 5.01 20.61
C VAL A 11 -3.63 5.17 21.12
N GLY A 12 -3.42 4.97 22.43
CA GLY A 12 -2.08 4.97 23.04
C GLY A 12 -1.19 3.87 22.45
N VAL A 13 0.13 4.10 22.44
CA VAL A 13 1.12 3.19 21.86
C VAL A 13 1.18 1.89 22.69
N PRO A 14 0.84 0.72 22.12
CA PRO A 14 0.93 -0.56 22.82
C PRO A 14 2.40 -0.97 23.03
N ALA A 15 2.68 -1.72 24.09
CA ALA A 15 4.00 -2.27 24.35
C ALA A 15 4.32 -3.39 23.34
N HIS A 16 5.14 -3.08 22.34
CA HIS A 16 5.70 -4.02 21.38
C HIS A 16 7.22 -3.83 21.34
N SER A 17 8.02 -4.88 21.23
CA SER A 17 9.50 -4.79 21.30
C SER A 17 10.11 -3.85 20.25
N ALA A 18 9.53 -3.80 19.06
CA ALA A 18 9.89 -2.82 18.03
C ALA A 18 9.50 -1.39 18.44
N ALA A 19 8.33 -1.18 19.05
CA ALA A 19 7.88 0.14 19.52
C ALA A 19 8.76 0.69 20.65
N GLU A 20 9.33 -0.19 21.49
CA GLU A 20 10.32 0.19 22.51
C GLU A 20 11.58 0.81 21.89
N SER A 21 11.98 0.34 20.70
CA SER A 21 13.15 0.87 19.95
C SER A 21 12.90 2.26 19.36
N TYR A 22 11.65 2.72 19.32
CA TYR A 22 11.21 4.02 18.81
C TYR A 22 10.49 4.85 19.89
N SER A 23 10.79 4.58 21.16
CA SER A 23 10.12 5.24 22.29
C SER A 23 10.26 6.76 22.20
N GLY A 24 9.11 7.45 22.20
CA GLY A 24 9.04 8.90 22.13
C GLY A 24 9.08 9.51 20.73
N ASP A 25 9.21 8.72 19.67
CA ASP A 25 9.13 9.19 18.28
C ASP A 25 7.69 9.13 17.72
N ILE A 26 6.86 8.21 18.25
CA ILE A 26 5.48 8.00 17.80
C ILE A 26 4.54 8.90 18.59
N LYS A 27 3.87 9.82 17.89
CA LYS A 27 2.89 10.75 18.47
C LYS A 27 1.57 10.03 18.78
N SER A 28 1.07 9.25 17.83
CA SER A 28 -0.19 8.51 17.98
C SER A 28 -0.27 7.30 17.06
N VAL A 29 -0.99 6.27 17.50
CA VAL A 29 -1.36 5.12 16.66
C VAL A 29 -2.64 5.45 15.91
N LEU A 30 -2.58 5.35 14.58
CA LEU A 30 -3.73 5.56 13.69
C LEU A 30 -4.48 4.24 13.45
N TYR A 31 -3.74 3.16 13.20
CA TYR A 31 -4.29 1.80 13.11
C TYR A 31 -3.42 0.82 13.85
N THR A 32 -4.03 0.05 14.75
CA THR A 32 -3.35 -1.05 15.45
C THR A 32 -3.07 -2.21 14.51
N GLU A 33 -2.16 -3.10 14.91
CA GLU A 33 -1.88 -4.35 14.19
C GLU A 33 -3.17 -5.17 13.95
N GLU A 34 -4.01 -5.32 14.97
CA GLU A 34 -5.28 -6.05 14.89
C GLU A 34 -6.25 -5.44 13.87
N GLN A 35 -6.34 -4.10 13.82
CA GLN A 35 -7.17 -3.39 12.84
C GLN A 35 -6.65 -3.62 11.41
N ILE A 36 -5.33 -3.58 11.22
CA ILE A 36 -4.69 -3.84 9.92
C ILE A 36 -4.95 -5.28 9.48
N GLN A 37 -4.77 -6.26 10.37
CA GLN A 37 -5.03 -7.68 10.08
C GLN A 37 -6.49 -7.93 9.74
N THR A 38 -7.42 -7.35 10.51
CA THR A 38 -8.87 -7.45 10.25
C THR A 38 -9.22 -6.89 8.88
N ARG A 39 -8.73 -5.68 8.58
CA ARG A 39 -9.01 -5.06 7.29
C ARG A 39 -8.39 -5.81 6.11
N THR A 40 -7.20 -6.35 6.30
CA THR A 40 -6.53 -7.19 5.29
C THR A 40 -7.36 -8.44 4.99
N ALA A 41 -7.96 -9.08 5.99
CA ALA A 41 -8.86 -10.22 5.78
C ALA A 41 -10.14 -9.83 5.01
N GLU A 42 -10.73 -8.66 5.30
CA GLU A 42 -11.89 -8.14 4.55
C GLU A 42 -11.55 -7.85 3.08
N LEU A 43 -10.40 -7.23 2.83
CA LEU A 43 -9.90 -6.99 1.47
C LEU A 43 -9.67 -8.32 0.74
N ALA A 44 -9.03 -9.28 1.39
CA ALA A 44 -8.77 -10.59 0.84
C ALA A 44 -10.06 -11.31 0.41
N ALA A 45 -11.11 -11.23 1.24
CA ALA A 45 -12.43 -11.78 0.90
C ALA A 45 -13.05 -11.07 -0.32
N SER A 46 -12.95 -9.74 -0.39
CA SER A 46 -13.47 -8.95 -1.51
C SER A 46 -12.73 -9.23 -2.83
N ILE A 47 -11.40 -9.36 -2.75
CA ILE A 47 -10.54 -9.73 -3.88
C ILE A 47 -10.89 -11.15 -4.35
N ALA A 48 -11.01 -12.09 -3.42
CA ALA A 48 -11.37 -13.45 -3.77
C ALA A 48 -12.74 -13.55 -4.42
N GLU A 49 -13.72 -12.78 -3.96
CA GLU A 49 -15.04 -12.73 -4.61
C GLU A 49 -14.93 -12.19 -6.04
N HIS A 50 -14.18 -11.10 -6.24
CA HIS A 50 -13.99 -10.51 -7.56
C HIS A 50 -13.30 -11.47 -8.55
N TYR A 51 -12.30 -12.22 -8.09
CA TYR A 51 -11.50 -13.10 -8.93
C TYR A 51 -11.97 -14.56 -8.96
N ARG A 52 -12.98 -14.94 -8.17
CA ARG A 52 -13.45 -16.33 -8.00
C ARG A 52 -13.67 -17.07 -9.32
N ASP A 53 -14.35 -16.42 -10.25
CA ASP A 53 -14.71 -17.00 -11.55
C ASP A 53 -13.72 -16.65 -12.67
N LEU A 54 -12.80 -15.71 -12.40
CA LEU A 54 -11.77 -15.25 -13.33
C LEU A 54 -10.50 -16.11 -13.23
N VAL A 55 -10.17 -16.53 -12.01
CA VAL A 55 -9.01 -17.35 -11.67
C VAL A 55 -9.49 -18.78 -11.45
N ALA A 56 -9.45 -19.59 -12.51
CA ALA A 56 -9.82 -21.00 -12.48
C ALA A 56 -8.71 -21.86 -13.09
N GLY A 57 -8.37 -22.98 -12.44
CA GLY A 57 -7.35 -23.92 -12.94
C GLY A 57 -5.92 -23.45 -12.66
N GLU A 58 -5.11 -23.30 -13.70
CA GLU A 58 -3.66 -22.96 -13.61
C GLU A 58 -3.37 -21.44 -13.60
N ASP A 59 -4.39 -20.59 -13.66
CA ASP A 59 -4.26 -19.13 -13.78
C ASP A 59 -4.21 -18.42 -12.41
N ASP A 60 -3.11 -18.57 -11.65
CA ASP A 60 -2.93 -17.88 -10.37
C ASP A 60 -3.04 -16.34 -10.51
N LEU A 61 -3.65 -15.68 -9.52
CA LEU A 61 -3.68 -14.21 -9.44
C LEU A 61 -2.26 -13.67 -9.19
N LEU A 62 -1.79 -12.78 -10.07
CA LEU A 62 -0.46 -12.20 -9.95
C LEU A 62 -0.51 -10.91 -9.12
N LEU A 63 0.13 -10.92 -7.95
CA LEU A 63 0.28 -9.76 -7.09
C LEU A 63 1.58 -9.05 -7.45
N VAL A 64 1.47 -7.86 -8.05
CA VAL A 64 2.63 -7.02 -8.39
C VAL A 64 2.80 -5.97 -7.30
N THR A 65 3.89 -6.07 -6.55
CA THR A 65 4.17 -5.18 -5.42
C THR A 65 5.34 -4.25 -5.73
N VAL A 66 5.13 -2.96 -5.47
CA VAL A 66 6.18 -1.95 -5.57
C VAL A 66 6.98 -1.95 -4.27
N LEU A 67 8.28 -2.19 -4.40
CA LEU A 67 9.19 -2.15 -3.26
C LEU A 67 9.41 -0.72 -2.77
N LYS A 68 9.55 -0.48 -1.47
CA LYS A 68 9.64 -1.49 -0.38
C LYS A 68 8.43 -1.52 0.55
N GLY A 69 7.65 -0.44 0.60
CA GLY A 69 6.72 -0.22 1.70
C GLY A 69 5.55 -1.21 1.73
N ALA A 70 5.09 -1.66 0.56
CA ALA A 70 4.01 -2.64 0.44
C ALA A 70 4.40 -4.09 0.78
N VAL A 71 5.66 -4.38 1.15
CA VAL A 71 6.11 -5.76 1.41
C VAL A 71 5.35 -6.41 2.57
N MET A 72 5.17 -5.69 3.69
CA MET A 72 4.43 -6.24 4.83
C MET A 72 2.99 -6.56 4.42
N PHE A 73 2.33 -5.58 3.80
CA PHE A 73 0.95 -5.71 3.34
C PHE A 73 0.75 -6.84 2.34
N VAL A 74 1.57 -6.96 1.29
CA VAL A 74 1.39 -8.04 0.30
C VAL A 74 1.57 -9.42 0.93
N THR A 75 2.50 -9.59 1.86
CA THR A 75 2.73 -10.89 2.49
C THR A 75 1.56 -11.33 3.38
N ASP A 76 0.88 -10.38 4.03
CA ASP A 76 -0.33 -10.66 4.81
C ASP A 76 -1.53 -10.89 3.88
N LEU A 77 -1.70 -10.03 2.88
CA LEU A 77 -2.79 -10.11 1.91
C LEU A 77 -2.76 -11.42 1.12
N ALA A 78 -1.59 -11.83 0.60
CA ALA A 78 -1.44 -13.06 -0.17
C ALA A 78 -1.83 -14.31 0.63
N ARG A 79 -1.50 -14.35 1.94
CA ARG A 79 -1.88 -15.44 2.85
C ARG A 79 -3.36 -15.42 3.22
N ALA A 80 -3.98 -14.24 3.22
CA ALA A 80 -5.39 -14.07 3.55
C ALA A 80 -6.32 -14.35 2.35
N ILE A 81 -5.86 -14.14 1.11
CA ILE A 81 -6.67 -14.40 -0.10
C ILE A 81 -6.90 -15.92 -0.25
N PRO A 82 -8.16 -16.40 -0.21
CA PRO A 82 -8.48 -17.82 -0.39
C PRO A 82 -8.43 -18.28 -1.87
N LEU A 83 -7.42 -17.83 -2.62
CA LEU A 83 -7.14 -18.20 -4.01
C LEU A 83 -5.62 -18.39 -4.19
N PRO A 84 -5.17 -19.22 -5.14
CA PRO A 84 -3.76 -19.26 -5.53
C PRO A 84 -3.24 -17.89 -5.99
N THR A 85 -2.13 -17.45 -5.41
CA THR A 85 -1.48 -16.17 -5.74
C THR A 85 0.00 -16.38 -6.06
N GLN A 86 0.51 -15.58 -7.00
CA GLN A 86 1.94 -15.45 -7.31
C GLN A 86 2.42 -14.06 -6.92
N LEU A 87 3.66 -13.95 -6.43
CA LEU A 87 4.27 -12.67 -6.07
C LEU A 87 5.24 -12.22 -7.16
N GLU A 88 5.11 -10.98 -7.58
CA GLU A 88 6.07 -10.26 -8.41
C GLU A 88 6.43 -8.94 -7.75
N PHE A 89 7.68 -8.55 -7.87
CA PHE A 89 8.19 -7.34 -7.23
C PHE A 89 8.78 -6.41 -8.27
N MET A 90 8.45 -5.12 -8.19
CA MET A 90 9.12 -4.08 -8.97
C MET A 90 9.82 -3.12 -8.01
N ALA A 91 10.98 -2.61 -8.41
CA ALA A 91 11.62 -1.49 -7.73
C ALA A 91 11.62 -0.29 -8.67
N VAL A 92 11.07 0.83 -8.21
CA VAL A 92 11.02 2.08 -8.96
C VAL A 92 11.64 3.21 -8.16
N SER A 93 12.14 4.22 -8.86
CA SER A 93 12.59 5.48 -8.26
C SER A 93 11.98 6.65 -9.02
N SER A 94 11.53 7.67 -8.30
CA SER A 94 11.15 8.95 -8.90
C SER A 94 12.41 9.73 -9.28
N TYR A 95 12.40 10.41 -10.43
CA TYR A 95 13.44 11.38 -10.74
C TYR A 95 13.16 12.68 -9.98
N GLY A 96 14.07 13.08 -9.07
CA GLY A 96 14.06 14.37 -8.39
C GLY A 96 14.21 14.25 -6.88
N SER A 97 15.23 14.90 -6.32
CA SER A 97 15.52 14.98 -4.87
C SER A 97 14.56 15.89 -4.08
N SER A 98 13.35 16.13 -4.60
CA SER A 98 12.34 17.03 -4.05
C SER A 98 11.05 16.27 -3.77
N THR A 99 10.30 16.70 -2.75
CA THR A 99 9.01 16.18 -2.28
C THR A 99 7.87 16.19 -3.32
N SER A 100 8.16 16.49 -4.58
CA SER A 100 7.25 16.47 -5.72
C SER A 100 7.81 15.58 -6.83
N SER A 101 7.08 14.52 -7.18
CA SER A 101 7.51 13.62 -8.25
C SER A 101 7.43 14.34 -9.60
N SER A 102 8.49 14.26 -10.41
CA SER A 102 8.51 14.76 -11.80
C SER A 102 7.57 14.01 -12.76
N GLY A 103 6.89 12.95 -12.29
CA GLY A 103 6.08 12.05 -13.11
C GLY A 103 6.91 11.08 -13.96
N VAL A 104 8.23 11.26 -14.02
CA VAL A 104 9.17 10.32 -14.66
C VAL A 104 9.65 9.34 -13.60
N VAL A 105 9.35 8.06 -13.83
CA VAL A 105 9.72 6.95 -12.96
C VAL A 105 10.79 6.12 -13.66
N ARG A 106 11.87 5.78 -12.94
CA ARG A 106 12.90 4.83 -13.40
C ARG A 106 12.64 3.46 -12.78
N ILE A 107 12.56 2.44 -13.62
CA ILE A 107 12.59 1.05 -13.17
C ILE A 107 14.03 0.69 -12.77
N LEU A 108 14.20 0.26 -11.52
CA LEU A 108 15.44 -0.28 -10.98
C LEU A 108 15.45 -1.82 -11.04
N LYS A 109 14.29 -2.44 -10.82
CA LYS A 109 14.02 -3.87 -11.02
C LYS A 109 12.67 -4.03 -11.69
N ASP A 110 12.65 -4.70 -12.83
CA ASP A 110 11.44 -5.00 -13.60
C ASP A 110 10.86 -6.38 -13.21
N LEU A 111 9.65 -6.70 -13.66
CA LEU A 111 9.04 -8.02 -13.50
C LEU A 111 9.95 -9.13 -14.04
N ASP A 112 10.02 -10.26 -13.35
CA ASP A 112 10.85 -11.39 -13.79
C ASP A 112 10.17 -12.17 -14.94
N ARG A 113 8.84 -12.05 -15.07
CA ARG A 113 8.03 -12.76 -16.05
C ARG A 113 7.09 -11.82 -16.81
N ASP A 114 6.68 -12.24 -18.00
CA ASP A 114 5.64 -11.57 -18.76
C ASP A 114 4.28 -11.70 -18.07
N ILE A 115 3.45 -10.67 -18.21
CA ILE A 115 2.10 -10.57 -17.65
C ILE A 115 1.01 -10.56 -18.73
N ASN A 116 1.38 -10.76 -20.00
CA ASN A 116 0.41 -10.89 -21.08
C ASN A 116 -0.65 -11.95 -20.77
N ASP A 117 -1.91 -11.57 -20.93
CA ASP A 117 -3.09 -12.40 -20.64
C ASP A 117 -3.18 -12.94 -19.19
N ARG A 118 -2.56 -12.26 -18.22
CA ARG A 118 -2.66 -12.59 -16.79
C ARG A 118 -3.62 -11.66 -16.04
N HIS A 119 -4.25 -12.17 -14.99
CA HIS A 119 -4.95 -11.35 -14.00
C HIS A 119 -3.92 -10.74 -13.04
N VAL A 120 -3.81 -9.41 -13.04
CA VAL A 120 -2.82 -8.67 -12.26
C VAL A 120 -3.51 -7.76 -11.25
N LEU A 121 -3.09 -7.88 -9.99
CA LEU A 121 -3.44 -6.97 -8.91
C LEU A 121 -2.17 -6.24 -8.45
N ILE A 122 -2.12 -4.93 -8.69
CA ILE A 122 -1.07 -4.08 -8.11
C ILE A 122 -1.36 -3.91 -6.62
N VAL A 123 -0.37 -4.16 -5.77
CA VAL A 123 -0.49 -4.01 -4.31
C VAL A 123 0.42 -2.89 -3.83
N GLU A 124 -0.18 -1.83 -3.29
CA GLU A 124 0.47 -0.63 -2.78
C GLU A 124 0.21 -0.47 -1.26
N ASP A 125 1.16 0.12 -0.55
CA ASP A 125 1.00 0.49 0.86
C ASP A 125 0.18 1.77 1.00
N ILE A 126 0.51 2.81 0.22
CA ILE A 126 -0.18 4.09 0.27
C ILE A 126 -0.29 4.76 -1.10
N VAL A 127 -1.51 5.19 -1.43
CA VAL A 127 -1.75 6.10 -2.55
C VAL A 127 -1.89 7.53 -2.03
N ASP A 128 -0.83 8.32 -2.25
CA ASP A 128 -0.78 9.76 -1.99
C ASP A 128 -1.15 10.56 -3.24
N SER A 129 -0.19 11.18 -3.95
CA SER A 129 -0.49 11.93 -5.19
C SER A 129 -1.06 11.10 -6.34
N GLY A 130 -0.84 9.78 -6.33
CA GLY A 130 -1.23 8.84 -7.39
C GLY A 130 -0.36 8.89 -8.67
N LEU A 131 0.68 9.73 -8.72
CA LEU A 131 1.49 9.90 -9.93
C LEU A 131 2.32 8.65 -10.28
N THR A 132 2.97 8.03 -9.28
CA THR A 132 3.72 6.78 -9.47
C THR A 132 2.79 5.66 -9.91
N LEU A 133 1.66 5.48 -9.24
CA LEU A 133 0.66 4.48 -9.58
C LEU A 133 0.10 4.68 -11.00
N SER A 134 -0.22 5.92 -11.37
CA SER A 134 -0.70 6.26 -12.72
C SER A 134 0.32 5.91 -13.80
N TRP A 135 1.61 6.12 -13.53
CA TRP A 135 2.68 5.71 -14.43
C TRP A 135 2.80 4.18 -14.51
N LEU A 136 2.74 3.48 -13.38
CA LEU A 136 2.80 2.02 -13.31
C LEU A 136 1.64 1.37 -14.08
N LEU A 137 0.42 1.84 -13.87
CA LEU A 137 -0.77 1.38 -14.60
C LEU A 137 -0.58 1.52 -16.11
N ARG A 138 -0.10 2.68 -16.59
CA ARG A 138 0.21 2.87 -18.02
C ARG A 138 1.31 1.91 -18.49
N ASN A 139 2.39 1.74 -17.74
CA ASN A 139 3.49 0.85 -18.12
C ASN A 139 3.01 -0.60 -18.23
N LEU A 140 2.34 -1.10 -17.21
CA LEU A 140 1.89 -2.50 -17.15
C LEU A 140 0.76 -2.77 -18.14
N ALA A 141 -0.13 -1.81 -18.42
CA ALA A 141 -1.15 -1.96 -19.45
C ALA A 141 -0.57 -2.22 -20.85
N THR A 142 0.63 -1.68 -21.17
CA THR A 142 1.29 -1.96 -22.46
C THR A 142 1.68 -3.43 -22.63
N ARG A 143 1.79 -4.18 -21.54
CA ARG A 143 2.10 -5.62 -21.51
C ARG A 143 0.86 -6.50 -21.70
N ARG A 144 -0.31 -5.89 -21.89
CA ARG A 144 -1.59 -6.55 -22.21
C ARG A 144 -2.00 -7.62 -21.18
N PRO A 145 -2.06 -7.29 -19.89
CA PRO A 145 -2.68 -8.19 -18.91
C PRO A 145 -4.16 -8.40 -19.24
N ARG A 146 -4.71 -9.55 -18.85
CA ARG A 146 -6.14 -9.87 -19.00
C ARG A 146 -7.00 -8.96 -18.13
N SER A 147 -6.53 -8.66 -16.92
CA SER A 147 -7.08 -7.60 -16.07
C SER A 147 -5.96 -6.91 -15.30
N LEU A 148 -6.14 -5.63 -15.00
CA LEU A 148 -5.21 -4.85 -14.20
C LEU A 148 -6.02 -4.04 -13.19
N GLN A 149 -5.93 -4.41 -11.91
CA GLN A 149 -6.64 -3.78 -10.80
C GLN A 149 -5.63 -3.29 -9.75
N VAL A 150 -6.08 -2.45 -8.82
CA VAL A 150 -5.23 -1.92 -7.74
C VAL A 150 -5.84 -2.20 -6.38
N CYS A 151 -5.02 -2.70 -5.46
CA CYS A 151 -5.29 -2.75 -4.04
C CYS A 151 -4.30 -1.85 -3.30
N ALA A 152 -4.81 -0.90 -2.53
CA ALA A 152 -4.00 -0.03 -1.68
C ALA A 152 -4.41 -0.21 -0.22
N LEU A 153 -3.45 -0.37 0.68
CA LEU A 153 -3.76 -0.42 2.11
C LEU A 153 -4.26 0.95 2.59
N LEU A 154 -3.59 2.03 2.22
CA LEU A 154 -3.97 3.40 2.56
C LEU A 154 -4.23 4.23 1.30
N ARG A 155 -5.18 5.15 1.39
CA ARG A 155 -5.39 6.21 0.41
C ARG A 155 -5.52 7.55 1.12
N LYS A 156 -4.97 8.61 0.54
CA LYS A 156 -5.16 10.00 0.97
C LYS A 156 -6.05 10.73 -0.03
N PRO A 157 -7.39 10.71 0.11
CA PRO A 157 -8.30 11.22 -0.92
C PRO A 157 -8.02 12.66 -1.35
N GLU A 158 -7.63 13.52 -0.41
CA GLU A 158 -7.32 14.93 -0.67
C GLU A 158 -5.98 15.16 -1.38
N ALA A 159 -5.08 14.19 -1.33
CA ALA A 159 -3.76 14.28 -1.97
C ALA A 159 -3.76 13.73 -3.40
N VAL A 160 -4.73 12.87 -3.75
CA VAL A 160 -4.84 12.26 -5.08
C VAL A 160 -5.06 13.34 -6.14
N ARG A 161 -4.10 13.44 -7.06
CA ARG A 161 -4.16 14.37 -8.20
C ARG A 161 -4.28 13.65 -9.54
N ALA A 162 -3.92 12.37 -9.57
CA ALA A 162 -4.03 11.54 -10.75
C ALA A 162 -5.41 10.87 -10.80
N ASP A 163 -5.97 10.76 -12.00
CA ASP A 163 -7.13 9.94 -12.28
C ASP A 163 -6.69 8.46 -12.27
N VAL A 164 -6.76 7.83 -11.09
CA VAL A 164 -6.43 6.41 -10.87
C VAL A 164 -7.61 5.73 -10.19
N ASP A 165 -8.12 4.68 -10.83
CA ASP A 165 -9.14 3.83 -10.24
C ASP A 165 -8.49 2.83 -9.28
N ILE A 166 -8.98 2.78 -8.04
CA ILE A 166 -8.47 1.90 -6.99
C ILE A 166 -9.61 1.00 -6.55
N SER A 167 -9.53 -0.24 -6.97
CA SER A 167 -10.60 -1.23 -6.86
C SER A 167 -10.78 -1.72 -5.42
N PHE A 168 -9.68 -1.80 -4.66
CA PHE A 168 -9.70 -2.28 -3.27
C PHE A 168 -8.91 -1.33 -2.37
N ILE A 169 -9.59 -0.74 -1.39
CA ILE A 169 -8.99 0.26 -0.48
C ILE A 169 -9.11 -0.24 0.94
N GLY A 170 -7.99 -0.36 1.64
CA GLY A 170 -7.97 -0.66 3.06
C GLY A 170 -8.59 0.48 3.85
N PHE A 171 -7.92 1.63 3.87
CA PHE A 171 -8.32 2.77 4.67
C PHE A 171 -8.16 4.09 3.91
N ASP A 172 -9.15 4.95 4.01
CA ASP A 172 -9.00 6.37 3.68
C ASP A 172 -8.47 7.11 4.91
N ILE A 173 -7.36 7.82 4.76
CA ILE A 173 -6.73 8.59 5.85
C ILE A 173 -6.67 10.08 5.52
N PRO A 174 -6.62 10.96 6.55
CA PRO A 174 -6.29 12.37 6.36
C PRO A 174 -4.92 12.55 5.70
N ASN A 175 -4.63 13.75 5.21
CA ASN A 175 -3.33 14.08 4.64
C ASN A 175 -2.25 14.29 5.72
N GLU A 176 -1.95 13.22 6.46
CA GLU A 176 -0.93 13.17 7.51
C GLU A 176 0.24 12.29 7.08
N PHE A 177 1.44 12.60 7.58
CA PHE A 177 2.61 11.75 7.37
C PHE A 177 2.55 10.56 8.34
N VAL A 178 2.52 9.35 7.79
CA VAL A 178 2.35 8.10 8.53
C VAL A 178 3.53 7.17 8.33
N VAL A 179 3.84 6.38 9.35
CA VAL A 179 4.92 5.38 9.37
C VAL A 179 4.42 4.08 9.98
N GLY A 180 5.20 3.02 9.82
CA GLY A 180 4.89 1.71 10.35
C GLY A 180 4.21 0.79 9.35
N TYR A 181 4.27 -0.51 9.63
CA TYR A 181 3.74 -1.55 8.77
C TYR A 181 4.25 -1.44 7.31
N GLY A 182 5.57 -1.28 7.17
CA GLY A 182 6.23 -1.08 5.88
C GLY A 182 6.41 0.39 5.48
N LEU A 183 5.58 1.32 5.95
CA LEU A 183 5.74 2.76 5.72
C LEU A 183 6.95 3.30 6.50
N ASP A 184 7.67 4.27 5.94
CA ASP A 184 8.93 4.74 6.51
C ASP A 184 9.09 6.26 6.61
N TYR A 185 10.03 6.63 7.46
CA TYR A 185 10.74 7.90 7.39
C TYR A 185 12.24 7.61 7.43
N ALA A 186 12.97 8.05 6.41
CA ALA A 186 14.41 7.82 6.27
C ALA A 186 14.81 6.34 6.47
N GLU A 187 14.06 5.41 5.86
CA GLU A 187 14.22 3.95 5.94
C GLU A 187 14.00 3.34 7.35
N ARG A 188 13.53 4.12 8.32
CA ARG A 188 13.18 3.66 9.68
C ARG A 188 11.68 3.40 9.81
N TYR A 189 11.30 2.77 10.92
CA TYR A 189 9.91 2.54 11.35
C TYR A 189 9.12 1.50 10.55
N ARG A 190 9.63 0.97 9.43
CA ARG A 190 8.96 -0.07 8.62
C ARG A 190 8.59 -1.32 9.42
N ASP A 191 9.34 -1.60 10.48
CA ASP A 191 9.24 -2.75 11.38
C ASP A 191 8.21 -2.59 12.50
N LEU A 192 7.56 -1.42 12.63
CA LEU A 192 6.44 -1.26 13.54
C LEU A 192 5.24 -2.09 13.05
N PRO A 193 4.54 -2.81 13.94
CA PRO A 193 3.40 -3.66 13.54
C PRO A 193 2.09 -2.87 13.34
N PHE A 194 2.11 -1.57 13.66
CA PHE A 194 0.97 -0.67 13.56
C PHE A 194 1.31 0.50 12.64
N ILE A 195 0.28 1.24 12.21
CA ILE A 195 0.44 2.49 11.46
C ILE A 195 0.21 3.66 12.42
N GLY A 196 1.13 4.61 12.45
CA GLY A 196 1.06 5.77 13.34
C GLY A 196 1.67 7.01 12.73
N THR A 197 1.59 8.11 13.47
CA THR A 197 2.17 9.40 13.10
C THR A 197 3.39 9.69 13.95
N LEU A 198 4.36 10.38 13.37
CA LEU A 198 5.58 10.81 14.06
C LEU A 198 5.35 12.10 14.86
N GLU A 199 6.06 12.23 15.98
CA GLU A 199 6.21 13.48 16.69
C GLU A 199 6.91 14.53 15.80
N PRO A 200 6.45 15.78 15.75
CA PRO A 200 7.03 16.81 14.89
C PRO A 200 8.54 17.00 15.07
N LYS A 201 9.02 16.85 16.31
CA LYS A 201 10.45 16.92 16.65
C LYS A 201 11.33 15.97 15.82
N VAL A 202 10.80 14.89 15.27
CA VAL A 202 11.55 13.90 14.50
C VAL A 202 11.93 14.42 13.12
N TYR A 203 11.09 15.27 12.51
CA TYR A 203 11.28 15.76 11.14
C TYR A 203 11.35 17.29 11.01
N GLU A 204 11.08 18.05 12.08
CA GLU A 204 11.15 19.51 12.11
C GLU A 204 12.49 20.06 12.65
N HIS A 205 13.58 19.29 12.57
CA HIS A 205 14.89 19.83 12.95
C HIS A 205 15.38 20.90 11.94
N PRO A 206 15.89 22.06 12.41
CA PRO A 206 16.42 23.15 11.58
C PRO A 206 17.70 22.80 10.84
#